data_AF-A0A931XMH6-F1
#
_entry.id   AF-A0A931XMH6-F1
#
_cell.length_a   1.000
_cell.length_b   1.000
_cell.length_c   1.000
_cell.angle_alpha   90.00
_cell.angle_beta   90.00
_cell.angle_gamma   90.00
#
_symmetry.space_group_name_H-M   'P 1'
#
loop_
_entity.id
_entity.type
_entity.pdbx_description
1 polymer ?
#
loop_
_entity_poly.entity_id
_entity_poly.type
_entity_poly.pdbx_seq_one_letter_code
_entity_poly.pdbx_strand_id
1 'polypeptide(L)'
;VDNLGALFGRGLGPHATASRVSTLSFFLRLFFEGWLNDISATVERDPALRAAAPTGGLLYSIYCGGDDVFIVGAWDRMPLLAQRINDDLHAFAAKNARVHASAGIALVAADYPLYRAADDARAALEKAKDFSRPDGAIAGAAAFPDEAKKRALGFLDHTLGWEDVPAVRDAVDLVWGLLRPRENGEAPVPRALLRVCGEVAEAYRAAEDAAKKRAERSGAAAPRKIVWGRWLWLQVYALSRLAERTRPHDAAAAEALLELQRRLSAGDHPLIPHLGLVARWVELLLRERSDDGGR
;
A
#
# COMPACT_ATOMS: atom_id res chain seq x y z
N VAL A 1 8.91 -14.76 -3.64
CA VAL A 1 9.68 -14.13 -2.52
C VAL A 1 10.87 -13.37 -3.09
N ASP A 2 11.31 -12.27 -2.49
CA ASP A 2 12.45 -11.55 -3.04
C ASP A 2 13.78 -12.26 -2.73
N ASN A 3 14.69 -12.28 -3.70
CA ASN A 3 16.07 -12.77 -3.55
C ASN A 3 16.19 -14.25 -3.12
N LEU A 4 15.22 -15.09 -3.48
CA LEU A 4 15.21 -16.50 -3.08
C LEU A 4 16.49 -17.25 -3.48
N GLY A 5 16.99 -17.04 -4.71
CA GLY A 5 18.24 -17.64 -5.16
C GLY A 5 19.45 -17.27 -4.28
N ALA A 6 19.51 -16.02 -3.80
CA ALA A 6 20.56 -15.58 -2.88
C ALA A 6 20.37 -16.19 -1.48
N LEU A 7 19.12 -16.33 -1.01
CA LEU A 7 18.80 -16.98 0.26
C LEU A 7 19.28 -18.44 0.28
N PHE A 8 19.00 -19.21 -0.77
CA PHE A 8 19.47 -20.59 -0.87
C PHE A 8 20.98 -20.69 -1.14
N GLY A 9 21.51 -19.86 -2.04
CA GLY A 9 22.91 -19.95 -2.47
C GLY A 9 23.91 -19.41 -1.46
N ARG A 10 23.55 -18.39 -0.68
CA ARG A 10 24.46 -17.70 0.26
C ARG A 10 23.94 -17.63 1.69
N GLY A 11 22.63 -17.73 1.91
CA GLY A 11 22.02 -17.51 3.23
C GLY A 11 22.41 -18.53 4.30
N LEU A 12 22.68 -19.78 3.91
CA LEU A 12 23.16 -20.83 4.84
C LEU A 12 24.69 -20.81 5.02
N GLY A 13 25.43 -20.11 4.15
CA GLY A 13 26.89 -19.99 4.20
C GLY A 13 27.59 -21.34 4.40
N PRO A 14 28.50 -21.47 5.39
CA PRO A 14 29.23 -22.72 5.65
C PRO A 14 28.33 -23.86 6.17
N HIS A 15 27.08 -23.57 6.52
CA HIS A 15 26.11 -24.55 7.01
C HIS A 15 25.18 -25.08 5.91
N ALA A 16 25.47 -24.81 4.64
CA ALA A 16 24.67 -25.29 3.51
C ALA A 16 24.82 -26.82 3.29
N THR A 17 24.11 -27.62 4.08
CA THR A 17 23.98 -29.07 3.85
C THR A 17 22.71 -29.38 3.05
N ALA A 18 22.69 -30.50 2.32
CA ALA A 18 21.52 -30.93 1.55
C ALA A 18 20.26 -31.01 2.41
N SER A 19 20.38 -31.51 3.65
CA SER A 19 19.28 -31.55 4.63
C SER A 19 18.76 -30.16 4.96
N ARG A 20 19.64 -29.19 5.27
CA ARG A 20 19.23 -27.82 5.64
C ARG A 20 18.61 -27.06 4.47
N VAL A 21 19.12 -27.26 3.25
CA VAL A 21 18.51 -26.72 2.03
C VAL A 21 17.11 -27.31 1.82
N SER A 22 16.95 -28.62 2.00
CA SER A 22 15.65 -29.29 1.88
C SER A 22 14.67 -28.81 2.94
N THR A 23 15.11 -28.63 4.19
CA THR A 23 14.30 -28.08 5.27
C THR A 23 13.84 -26.66 4.98
N LEU A 24 14.72 -25.79 4.46
CA LEU A 24 14.35 -24.42 4.07
C LEU A 24 13.30 -24.43 2.95
N SER A 25 13.47 -25.26 1.94
CA SER A 25 12.48 -25.44 0.87
C SER A 25 11.13 -25.93 1.42
N PHE A 26 11.15 -26.92 2.32
CA PHE A 26 9.96 -27.42 2.98
C PHE A 26 9.23 -26.33 3.78
N PHE A 27 9.96 -25.49 4.53
CA PHE A 27 9.34 -24.40 5.31
C PHE A 27 8.68 -23.34 4.43
N LEU A 28 9.29 -22.98 3.31
CA LEU A 28 8.66 -22.05 2.36
C LEU A 28 7.39 -22.66 1.76
N ARG A 29 7.44 -23.92 1.35
CA ARG A 29 6.24 -24.64 0.88
C ARG A 29 5.15 -24.68 1.95
N LEU A 30 5.49 -24.98 3.20
CA LEU A 30 4.53 -24.98 4.32
C LEU A 30 3.86 -23.62 4.50
N PHE A 31 4.61 -22.52 4.35
CA PHE A 31 4.07 -21.17 4.42
C PHE A 31 3.11 -20.89 3.25
N PHE A 32 3.54 -21.10 2.00
CA PHE A 32 2.75 -20.70 0.83
C PHE A 32 1.62 -21.68 0.48
N GLU A 33 1.81 -22.98 0.66
CA GLU A 33 0.79 -24.01 0.37
C GLU A 33 -0.15 -24.24 1.57
N GLY A 34 0.32 -24.02 2.79
CA GLY A 34 -0.43 -24.23 4.03
C GLY A 34 -0.96 -22.93 4.65
N TRP A 35 -0.06 -22.11 5.20
CA TRP A 35 -0.40 -20.94 6.01
C TRP A 35 -1.19 -19.86 5.25
N LEU A 36 -0.89 -19.68 3.96
CA LEU A 36 -1.58 -18.71 3.12
C LEU A 36 -3.11 -18.88 3.06
N ASN A 37 -3.61 -20.11 3.19
CA ASN A 37 -5.05 -20.38 3.25
C ASN A 37 -5.67 -19.81 4.54
N ASP A 38 -4.96 -19.89 5.66
CA ASP A 38 -5.41 -19.34 6.94
C ASP A 38 -5.39 -17.79 6.92
N ILE A 39 -4.35 -17.21 6.30
CA ILE A 39 -4.31 -15.76 6.05
C ILE A 39 -5.52 -15.33 5.24
N SER A 40 -5.79 -16.03 4.13
CA SER A 40 -6.91 -15.71 3.23
C SER A 40 -8.25 -15.81 3.97
N ALA A 41 -8.48 -16.88 4.72
CA ALA A 41 -9.69 -17.07 5.52
C ALA A 41 -9.84 -16.03 6.65
N THR A 42 -8.73 -15.53 7.20
CA THR A 42 -8.75 -14.45 8.19
C THR A 42 -9.15 -13.14 7.56
N VAL A 43 -8.59 -12.80 6.39
CA VAL A 43 -8.93 -11.59 5.64
C VAL A 43 -10.37 -11.63 5.17
N GLU A 44 -10.88 -12.76 4.66
CA GLU A 44 -12.29 -12.87 4.27
C GLU A 44 -13.26 -12.60 5.43
N ARG A 45 -12.89 -12.98 6.65
CA ARG A 45 -13.70 -12.82 7.87
C ARG A 45 -13.48 -11.50 8.60
N ASP A 46 -12.56 -10.65 8.14
CA ASP A 46 -12.23 -9.41 8.83
C ASP A 46 -13.46 -8.46 8.80
N PRO A 47 -14.07 -8.17 9.95
CA PRO A 47 -15.25 -7.30 10.02
C PRO A 47 -14.91 -5.83 9.70
N ALA A 48 -13.63 -5.45 9.74
CA ALA A 48 -13.16 -4.14 9.33
C ALA A 48 -13.09 -3.99 7.80
N LEU A 49 -13.07 -5.10 7.05
CA LEU A 49 -13.17 -5.05 5.60
C LEU A 49 -14.60 -4.75 5.16
N ARG A 50 -14.69 -3.90 4.13
CA ARG A 50 -15.94 -3.25 3.75
C ARG A 50 -16.78 -4.21 2.91
N ALA A 51 -18.10 -4.14 3.11
CA ALA A 51 -19.08 -5.14 2.69
C ALA A 51 -18.66 -6.56 3.15
N ALA A 52 -19.08 -6.95 4.35
CA ALA A 52 -19.15 -8.37 4.69
C ALA A 52 -20.06 -9.03 3.64
N ALA A 53 -19.49 -9.64 2.60
CA ALA A 53 -20.32 -10.42 1.71
C ALA A 53 -20.92 -11.53 2.57
N PRO A 54 -22.24 -11.72 2.56
CA PRO A 54 -22.91 -12.73 3.39
C PRO A 54 -22.49 -14.17 3.04
N THR A 55 -21.67 -14.36 2.01
CA THR A 55 -21.11 -15.63 1.56
C THR A 55 -19.62 -15.41 1.30
N GLY A 56 -18.74 -16.16 1.99
CA GLY A 56 -17.30 -16.17 1.70
C GLY A 56 -16.99 -16.62 0.26
N GLY A 57 -15.71 -16.65 -0.11
CA GLY A 57 -15.27 -16.97 -1.48
C GLY A 57 -15.01 -15.75 -2.36
N LEU A 58 -14.51 -14.68 -1.75
CA LEU A 58 -14.10 -13.46 -2.46
C LEU A 58 -12.62 -13.50 -2.82
N LEU A 59 -11.85 -14.45 -2.30
CA LEU A 59 -10.46 -14.70 -2.62
C LEU A 59 -10.33 -16.09 -3.24
N TYR A 60 -9.79 -16.15 -4.45
CA TYR A 60 -9.55 -17.37 -5.20
C TYR A 60 -8.07 -17.50 -5.53
N SER A 61 -7.41 -18.49 -4.93
CA SER A 61 -6.01 -18.81 -5.23
C SER A 61 -5.93 -19.65 -6.50
N ILE A 62 -5.27 -19.11 -7.52
CA ILE A 62 -5.05 -19.81 -8.80
C ILE A 62 -3.76 -20.63 -8.75
N TYR A 63 -2.71 -20.08 -8.15
CA TYR A 63 -1.44 -20.75 -7.97
C TYR A 63 -0.74 -20.25 -6.71
N CYS A 64 -0.22 -21.19 -5.92
CA CYS A 64 0.64 -20.95 -4.77
C CYS A 64 1.67 -22.08 -4.76
N GLY A 65 2.86 -21.82 -5.29
CA GLY A 65 3.87 -22.87 -5.39
C GLY A 65 5.27 -22.34 -5.19
N GLY A 66 5.99 -22.98 -4.26
CA GLY A 66 7.32 -22.57 -3.85
C GLY A 66 7.31 -21.23 -3.14
N ASP A 67 7.40 -20.14 -3.92
CA ASP A 67 7.53 -18.77 -3.43
C ASP A 67 6.72 -17.74 -4.23
N ASP A 68 6.02 -18.17 -5.27
CA ASP A 68 5.17 -17.35 -6.12
C ASP A 68 3.69 -17.63 -5.84
N VAL A 69 2.92 -16.54 -5.77
CA VAL A 69 1.51 -16.54 -5.39
C VAL A 69 0.73 -15.71 -6.41
N PHE A 70 -0.37 -16.28 -6.91
CA PHE A 70 -1.32 -15.60 -7.78
C PHE A 70 -2.74 -15.84 -7.27
N ILE A 71 -3.37 -14.77 -6.80
CA ILE A 71 -4.70 -14.75 -6.19
C ILE A 71 -5.55 -13.73 -6.94
N VAL A 72 -6.81 -14.10 -7.20
CA VAL A 72 -7.84 -13.23 -7.77
C VAL A 72 -8.94 -13.05 -6.75
N GLY A 73 -9.55 -11.86 -6.69
CA GLY A 73 -10.65 -11.64 -5.76
C GLY A 73 -11.11 -10.21 -5.67
N ALA A 74 -11.94 -9.92 -4.68
CA ALA A 74 -12.45 -8.57 -4.43
C ALA A 74 -11.29 -7.59 -4.16
N TRP A 75 -11.24 -6.51 -4.93
CA TRP A 75 -10.08 -5.63 -4.98
C TRP A 75 -9.83 -4.89 -3.66
N ASP A 76 -10.88 -4.61 -2.90
CA ASP A 76 -10.84 -3.92 -1.60
C ASP A 76 -10.11 -4.74 -0.53
N ARG A 77 -10.07 -6.07 -0.69
CA ARG A 77 -9.38 -7.01 0.21
C ARG A 77 -7.93 -7.22 -0.14
N MET A 78 -7.57 -7.07 -1.42
CA MET A 78 -6.22 -7.38 -1.91
C MET A 78 -5.10 -6.64 -1.18
N PRO A 79 -5.22 -5.33 -0.85
CA PRO A 79 -4.17 -4.63 -0.13
C PRO A 79 -3.95 -5.17 1.29
N LEU A 80 -5.02 -5.52 2.02
CA LEU A 80 -4.90 -6.11 3.35
C LEU A 80 -4.32 -7.53 3.27
N LEU A 81 -4.78 -8.34 2.30
CA LEU A 81 -4.23 -9.66 2.06
C LEU A 81 -2.73 -9.60 1.80
N ALA A 82 -2.30 -8.73 0.88
CA ALA A 82 -0.90 -8.57 0.52
C ALA A 82 -0.06 -8.11 1.73
N GLN A 83 -0.57 -7.15 2.52
CA GLN A 83 0.06 -6.72 3.76
C GLN A 83 0.23 -7.89 4.74
N ARG A 84 -0.83 -8.66 4.97
CA ARG A 84 -0.80 -9.76 5.95
C ARG A 84 0.13 -10.89 5.53
N ILE A 85 0.18 -11.22 4.24
CA ILE A 85 1.14 -12.18 3.69
C ILE A 85 2.57 -11.72 3.98
N ASN A 86 2.89 -10.44 3.73
CA ASN A 86 4.22 -9.91 4.00
C ASN A 86 4.56 -9.93 5.50
N ASP A 87 3.64 -9.49 6.36
CA ASP A 87 3.85 -9.41 7.80
C ASP A 87 4.05 -10.80 8.42
N ASP A 88 3.20 -11.76 8.04
CA ASP A 88 3.30 -13.14 8.50
C ASP A 88 4.54 -13.84 7.95
N LEU A 89 4.95 -13.58 6.70
CA LEU A 89 6.20 -14.10 6.14
C LEU A 89 7.40 -13.57 6.93
N HIS A 90 7.38 -12.28 7.27
CA HIS A 90 8.45 -11.66 8.04
C HIS A 90 8.49 -12.24 9.47
N ALA A 91 7.34 -12.49 10.09
CA ALA A 91 7.26 -13.16 11.39
C ALA A 91 7.74 -14.63 11.31
N PHE A 92 7.33 -15.38 10.29
CA PHE A 92 7.74 -16.76 10.05
C PHE A 92 9.26 -16.88 9.85
N ALA A 93 9.87 -15.88 9.22
CA ALA A 93 11.31 -15.77 9.06
C ALA A 93 12.05 -15.17 10.28
N ALA A 94 11.43 -15.15 11.46
CA ALA A 94 11.99 -14.59 12.70
C ALA A 94 12.45 -13.13 12.56
N LYS A 95 11.70 -12.32 11.80
CA LYS A 95 12.01 -10.91 11.49
C LYS A 95 13.35 -10.71 10.80
N ASN A 96 13.82 -11.71 10.05
CA ASN A 96 15.02 -11.59 9.24
C ASN A 96 14.77 -10.58 8.11
N ALA A 97 15.52 -9.47 8.14
CA ALA A 97 15.39 -8.39 7.17
C ALA A 97 15.62 -8.81 5.71
N ARG A 98 16.30 -9.94 5.48
CA ARG A 98 16.57 -10.50 4.14
C ARG A 98 15.42 -11.31 3.56
N VAL A 99 14.47 -11.73 4.40
CA VAL A 99 13.31 -12.50 3.96
C VAL A 99 12.13 -11.55 3.91
N HIS A 100 11.76 -11.21 2.68
CA HIS A 100 10.70 -10.27 2.39
C HIS A 100 10.05 -10.59 1.06
N ALA A 101 8.86 -10.05 0.83
CA ALA A 101 8.15 -10.18 -0.43
C ALA A 101 7.99 -8.80 -1.09
N SER A 102 7.80 -8.81 -2.40
CA SER A 102 7.18 -7.71 -3.13
C SER A 102 5.87 -8.23 -3.70
N ALA A 103 4.88 -7.35 -3.81
CA ALA A 103 3.56 -7.71 -4.32
C ALA A 103 3.12 -6.69 -5.38
N GLY A 104 2.32 -7.15 -6.35
CA GLY A 104 1.69 -6.31 -7.35
C GLY A 104 0.21 -6.64 -7.43
N ILE A 105 -0.64 -5.62 -7.38
CA ILE A 105 -2.09 -5.74 -7.47
C ILE A 105 -2.55 -4.92 -8.67
N ALA A 106 -3.24 -5.59 -9.61
CA ALA A 106 -3.93 -4.94 -10.71
C ALA A 106 -5.44 -5.00 -10.48
N LEU A 107 -6.13 -3.87 -10.72
CA LEU A 107 -7.59 -3.83 -10.76
C LEU A 107 -8.03 -3.99 -12.20
N VAL A 108 -8.96 -4.91 -12.43
CA VAL A 108 -9.47 -5.24 -13.75
C VAL A 108 -11.00 -5.34 -13.70
N ALA A 109 -11.65 -5.14 -14.84
CA ALA A 109 -13.09 -5.39 -14.96
C ALA A 109 -13.39 -6.88 -14.85
N ALA A 110 -14.63 -7.24 -14.48
CA ALA A 110 -15.03 -8.64 -14.28
C ALA A 110 -14.94 -9.51 -15.55
N ASP A 111 -15.11 -8.91 -16.73
CA ASP A 111 -15.01 -9.56 -18.04
C ASP A 111 -13.59 -9.49 -18.63
N TYR A 112 -12.63 -8.93 -17.89
CA TYR A 112 -11.26 -8.78 -18.38
C TYR A 112 -10.55 -10.13 -18.46
N PRO A 113 -9.88 -10.46 -19.58
CA PRO A 113 -9.24 -11.75 -19.75
C PRO A 113 -8.17 -12.03 -18.67
N LEU A 114 -8.27 -13.18 -18.01
CA LEU A 114 -7.42 -13.54 -16.88
C LEU A 114 -5.91 -13.50 -17.19
N TYR A 115 -5.51 -13.93 -18.39
CA TYR A 115 -4.10 -13.89 -18.79
C TYR A 115 -3.56 -12.45 -18.85
N ARG A 116 -4.38 -11.49 -19.29
CA ARG A 116 -4.00 -10.06 -19.29
C ARG A 116 -3.97 -9.49 -17.88
N ALA A 117 -4.91 -9.91 -17.02
CA ALA A 117 -4.89 -9.52 -15.61
C ALA A 117 -3.60 -9.98 -14.92
N ALA A 118 -3.13 -11.19 -15.24
CA ALA A 118 -1.85 -11.71 -14.75
C ALA A 118 -0.66 -10.88 -15.26
N ASP A 119 -0.65 -10.48 -16.55
CA ASP A 119 0.38 -9.61 -17.11
C ASP A 119 0.40 -8.23 -16.44
N ASP A 120 -0.76 -7.63 -16.21
CA ASP A 120 -0.89 -6.34 -15.53
C ASP A 120 -0.44 -6.40 -14.07
N ALA A 121 -0.83 -7.46 -13.34
CA ALA A 121 -0.38 -7.70 -11.97
C ALA A 121 1.13 -7.94 -11.91
N ARG A 122 1.69 -8.65 -12.89
CA ARG A 122 3.14 -8.85 -13.04
C ARG A 122 3.85 -7.52 -13.31
N ALA A 123 3.31 -6.66 -14.17
CA ALA A 123 3.89 -5.35 -14.42
C ALA A 123 3.90 -4.47 -13.15
N ALA A 124 2.84 -4.55 -12.33
CA ALA A 124 2.81 -3.88 -11.02
C ALA A 124 3.85 -4.46 -10.05
N LEU A 125 4.04 -5.78 -10.04
CA LEU A 125 5.04 -6.46 -9.22
C LEU A 125 6.47 -6.07 -9.63
N GLU A 126 6.78 -6.00 -10.93
CA GLU A 126 8.11 -5.62 -11.38
C GLU A 126 8.43 -4.16 -11.01
N LYS A 127 7.46 -3.24 -11.12
CA LYS A 127 7.61 -1.87 -10.57
C LYS A 127 7.90 -1.88 -9.07
N ALA A 128 7.25 -2.75 -8.31
CA ALA A 128 7.50 -2.92 -6.87
C ALA A 128 8.91 -3.46 -6.58
N LYS A 129 9.40 -4.39 -7.38
CA LYS A 129 10.77 -4.92 -7.25
C LYS A 129 11.83 -3.88 -7.59
N ASP A 130 11.55 -2.97 -8.51
CA ASP A 130 12.46 -1.89 -8.88
C ASP A 130 12.41 -0.68 -7.94
N PHE A 131 11.46 -0.66 -7.00
CA PHE A 131 11.29 0.40 -6.03
C PHE A 131 12.53 0.56 -5.15
N SER A 132 13.08 1.77 -5.12
CA SER A 132 14.14 2.17 -4.20
C SER A 132 13.60 3.24 -3.26
N ARG A 133 13.89 3.12 -1.97
CA ARG A 133 13.48 4.15 -1.01
C ARG A 133 14.26 5.45 -1.26
N PRO A 134 13.63 6.62 -1.08
CA PRO A 134 14.31 7.91 -1.22
C PRO A 134 15.39 8.13 -0.15
N ASP A 135 15.20 7.58 1.06
CA ASP A 135 16.12 7.71 2.21
C ASP A 135 17.17 6.57 2.30
N GLY A 136 17.01 5.49 1.52
CA GLY A 136 17.83 4.28 1.61
C GLY A 136 17.68 3.51 2.91
N ALA A 137 16.70 3.86 3.75
CA ALA A 137 16.56 3.39 5.13
C ALA A 137 15.79 2.06 5.21
N ILE A 138 16.22 1.04 4.47
CA ILE A 138 15.81 -0.31 4.83
C ILE A 138 16.71 -0.75 5.98
N ALA A 139 16.12 -1.14 7.11
CA ALA A 139 16.85 -1.83 8.17
C ALA A 139 17.56 -3.06 7.55
N GLY A 140 18.88 -3.02 7.43
CA GLY A 140 19.70 -4.05 6.78
C GLY A 140 20.27 -3.69 5.40
N ALA A 141 19.81 -2.63 4.72
CA ALA A 141 20.34 -2.22 3.41
C ALA A 141 21.82 -1.81 3.46
N ALA A 142 22.28 -1.25 4.57
CA ALA A 142 23.70 -0.93 4.77
C ALA A 142 24.59 -2.18 4.76
N ALA A 143 24.04 -3.34 5.16
CA ALA A 143 24.75 -4.61 5.12
C ALA A 143 24.63 -5.29 3.74
N PHE A 144 23.56 -5.03 2.98
CA PHE A 144 23.26 -5.68 1.69
C PHE A 144 22.76 -4.66 0.63
N PRO A 145 23.67 -4.04 -0.14
CA PRO A 145 23.34 -3.00 -1.12
C PRO A 145 22.40 -3.46 -2.24
N ASP A 146 22.50 -4.74 -2.63
CA ASP A 146 21.64 -5.35 -3.66
C ASP A 146 20.18 -5.53 -3.18
N GLU A 147 19.92 -5.39 -1.88
CA GLU A 147 18.60 -5.48 -1.24
C GLU A 147 17.98 -4.09 -0.97
N ALA A 148 18.62 -3.01 -1.43
CA ALA A 148 18.09 -1.63 -1.30
C ALA A 148 16.84 -1.38 -2.17
N LYS A 149 16.58 -2.26 -3.14
CA LYS A 149 15.37 -2.29 -3.96
C LYS A 149 14.42 -3.39 -3.47
N LYS A 150 13.15 -3.40 -3.93
CA LYS A 150 12.10 -4.40 -3.61
C LYS A 150 11.36 -4.09 -2.32
N ARG A 151 10.77 -5.08 -1.61
CA ARG A 151 9.99 -4.85 -0.37
C ARG A 151 8.87 -3.83 -0.53
N ALA A 152 8.15 -3.91 -1.64
CA ALA A 152 7.13 -2.92 -1.95
C ALA A 152 5.85 -3.57 -2.45
N LEU A 153 4.79 -2.78 -2.40
CA LEU A 153 3.49 -3.06 -2.97
C LEU A 153 3.26 -2.14 -4.17
N GLY A 154 3.05 -2.73 -5.34
CA GLY A 154 2.51 -2.04 -6.51
C GLY A 154 0.99 -2.08 -6.48
N PHE A 155 0.33 -0.92 -6.41
CA PHE A 155 -1.14 -0.82 -6.35
C PHE A 155 -1.63 0.50 -6.94
N LEU A 156 -2.68 0.45 -7.78
CA LEU A 156 -3.30 1.63 -8.42
C LEU A 156 -2.30 2.57 -9.09
N ASP A 157 -1.32 2.03 -9.84
CA ASP A 157 -0.22 2.77 -10.48
C ASP A 157 0.76 3.47 -9.52
N HIS A 158 0.71 3.14 -8.22
CA HIS A 158 1.64 3.63 -7.22
C HIS A 158 2.48 2.48 -6.69
N THR A 159 3.65 2.81 -6.16
CA THR A 159 4.53 1.85 -5.49
C THR A 159 4.80 2.33 -4.09
N LEU A 160 4.51 1.48 -3.11
CA LEU A 160 4.60 1.80 -1.68
C LEU A 160 5.57 0.85 -1.00
N GLY A 161 6.45 1.37 -0.15
CA GLY A 161 7.15 0.52 0.80
C GLY A 161 6.16 -0.11 1.76
N TRP A 162 6.39 -1.36 2.18
CA TRP A 162 5.54 -2.03 3.17
C TRP A 162 5.40 -1.24 4.47
N GLU A 163 6.43 -0.47 4.83
CA GLU A 163 6.45 0.46 5.96
C GLU A 163 5.37 1.55 5.89
N ASP A 164 4.98 1.98 4.69
CA ASP A 164 4.02 3.05 4.47
C ASP A 164 2.58 2.54 4.35
N VAL A 165 2.40 1.25 4.03
CA VAL A 165 1.08 0.64 3.78
C VAL A 165 0.12 0.83 4.96
N PRO A 166 0.48 0.60 6.24
CA PRO A 166 -0.42 0.83 7.37
C PRO A 166 -0.90 2.28 7.44
N ALA A 167 0.02 3.26 7.32
CA ALA A 167 -0.31 4.67 7.41
C ALA A 167 -1.22 5.14 6.26
N VAL A 168 -0.99 4.61 5.04
CA VAL A 168 -1.84 4.88 3.88
C VAL A 168 -3.24 4.28 4.07
N ARG A 169 -3.35 3.05 4.58
CA ARG A 169 -4.65 2.42 4.87
C ARG A 169 -5.43 3.19 5.94
N ASP A 170 -4.78 3.58 7.03
CA ASP A 170 -5.41 4.40 8.07
C ASP A 170 -5.91 5.73 7.51
N ALA A 171 -5.15 6.35 6.59
CA ALA A 171 -5.56 7.57 5.91
C ALA A 171 -6.75 7.35 4.98
N VAL A 172 -6.77 6.25 4.22
CA VAL A 172 -7.93 5.84 3.40
C VAL A 172 -9.16 5.65 4.27
N ASP A 173 -9.04 4.97 5.40
CA ASP A 173 -10.14 4.72 6.32
C ASP A 173 -10.70 6.01 6.92
N LEU A 174 -9.82 6.93 7.31
CA LEU A 174 -10.18 8.25 7.81
C LEU A 174 -10.90 9.09 6.73
N VAL A 175 -10.32 9.20 5.53
CA VAL A 175 -10.87 10.02 4.44
C VAL A 175 -12.19 9.42 3.92
N TRP A 176 -12.28 8.11 3.76
CA TRP A 176 -13.52 7.43 3.40
C TRP A 176 -14.60 7.63 4.48
N GLY A 177 -14.23 7.51 5.76
CA GLY A 177 -15.14 7.74 6.89
C GLY A 177 -15.71 9.17 6.94
N LEU A 178 -14.96 10.16 6.47
CA LEU A 178 -15.41 11.55 6.35
C LEU A 178 -16.40 11.78 5.20
N LEU A 179 -16.28 11.01 4.10
CA LEU A 179 -17.05 11.20 2.88
C LEU A 179 -18.31 10.34 2.79
N ARG A 180 -18.48 9.36 3.68
CA ARG A 180 -19.67 8.51 3.73
C ARG A 180 -20.79 9.15 4.56
N PRO A 181 -22.07 8.85 4.24
CA PRO A 181 -23.19 9.17 5.11
C PRO A 181 -22.93 8.71 6.54
N ARG A 182 -23.21 9.60 7.50
CA ARG A 182 -22.95 9.33 8.91
C ARG A 182 -24.18 8.73 9.58
N GLU A 183 -23.95 7.89 10.59
CA GLU A 183 -25.02 7.23 11.34
C GLU A 183 -25.87 8.22 12.15
N ASN A 184 -25.31 9.38 12.52
CA ASN A 184 -25.99 10.47 13.21
C ASN A 184 -26.90 11.32 12.30
N GLY A 185 -26.99 10.99 11.00
CA GLY A 185 -27.83 11.72 10.03
C GLY A 185 -27.24 13.02 9.50
N GLU A 186 -26.03 13.40 9.93
CA GLU A 186 -25.34 14.60 9.43
C GLU A 186 -24.85 14.40 8.00
N ALA A 187 -24.84 15.49 7.23
CA ALA A 187 -24.34 15.47 5.86
C ALA A 187 -22.84 15.12 5.85
N PRO A 188 -22.40 14.24 4.93
CA PRO A 188 -20.99 13.90 4.80
C PRO A 188 -20.14 15.12 4.45
N VAL A 189 -18.83 15.04 4.75
CA VAL A 189 -17.89 16.05 4.28
C VAL A 189 -17.95 16.10 2.74
N PRO A 190 -17.94 17.30 2.13
CA PRO A 190 -17.97 17.41 0.68
C PRO A 190 -16.81 16.67 0.01
N ARG A 191 -17.09 16.04 -1.14
CA ARG A 191 -16.09 15.38 -2.00
C ARG A 191 -14.95 16.30 -2.46
N ALA A 192 -15.09 17.62 -2.26
CA ALA A 192 -14.01 18.59 -2.41
C ALA A 192 -12.74 18.21 -1.62
N LEU A 193 -12.85 17.42 -0.54
CA LEU A 193 -11.70 16.86 0.16
C LEU A 193 -10.80 16.01 -0.76
N LEU A 194 -11.36 15.19 -1.64
CA LEU A 194 -10.58 14.37 -2.59
C LEU A 194 -9.81 15.26 -3.57
N ARG A 195 -10.42 16.36 -4.02
CA ARG A 195 -9.74 17.36 -4.85
C ARG A 195 -8.58 17.99 -4.10
N VAL A 196 -8.73 18.33 -2.81
CA VAL A 196 -7.65 18.86 -1.98
C VAL A 196 -6.49 17.85 -1.88
N CYS A 197 -6.77 16.58 -1.60
CA CYS A 197 -5.74 15.54 -1.58
C CYS A 197 -5.01 15.40 -2.93
N GLY A 198 -5.75 15.45 -4.05
CA GLY A 198 -5.20 15.43 -5.40
C GLY A 198 -4.29 16.64 -5.69
N GLU A 199 -4.75 17.86 -5.38
CA GLU A 199 -3.98 19.09 -5.59
C GLU A 199 -2.68 19.11 -4.79
N VAL A 200 -2.70 18.62 -3.55
CA VAL A 200 -1.52 18.51 -2.70
C VAL A 200 -0.54 17.48 -3.28
N ALA A 201 -1.04 16.33 -3.74
CA ALA A 201 -0.22 15.30 -4.35
C ALA A 201 0.42 15.76 -5.68
N GLU A 202 -0.34 16.45 -6.54
CA GLU A 202 0.18 17.02 -7.79
C GLU A 202 1.23 18.09 -7.54
N ALA A 203 0.98 18.99 -6.59
CA ALA A 203 1.94 20.02 -6.21
C ALA A 203 3.24 19.43 -5.66
N TYR A 204 3.15 18.32 -4.91
CA TYR A 204 4.32 17.59 -4.42
C TYR A 204 5.10 16.95 -5.59
N ARG A 205 4.44 16.19 -6.47
CA ARG A 205 5.08 15.53 -7.62
C ARG A 205 5.75 16.52 -8.55
N ALA A 206 5.09 17.64 -8.84
CA ALA A 206 5.68 18.70 -9.67
C ALA A 206 6.98 19.26 -9.05
N ALA A 207 7.05 19.35 -7.73
CA ALA A 207 8.26 19.78 -7.04
C ALA A 207 9.36 18.71 -7.08
N GLU A 208 9.02 17.43 -6.92
CA GLU A 208 9.96 16.32 -7.09
C GLU A 208 10.55 16.28 -8.49
N ASP A 209 9.71 16.36 -9.52
CA ASP A 209 10.14 16.36 -10.92
C ASP A 209 11.02 17.56 -11.25
N ALA A 210 10.66 18.75 -10.72
CA ALA A 210 11.49 19.94 -10.89
C ALA A 210 12.85 19.80 -10.20
N ALA A 211 12.90 19.18 -9.01
CA ALA A 211 14.16 18.95 -8.31
C ALA A 211 15.05 17.93 -9.03
N LYS A 212 14.47 16.82 -9.52
CA LYS A 212 15.19 15.82 -10.34
C LYS A 212 15.79 16.45 -11.59
N LYS A 213 14.98 17.20 -12.36
CA LYS A 213 15.44 17.92 -13.56
C LYS A 213 16.54 18.94 -13.27
N ARG A 214 16.50 19.63 -12.12
CA ARG A 214 17.58 20.55 -11.72
C ARG A 214 18.87 19.80 -11.42
N ALA A 215 18.78 18.70 -10.69
CA ALA A 215 19.93 17.87 -10.32
C ALA A 215 20.62 17.27 -11.55
N GLU A 216 19.83 16.76 -12.51
CA GLU A 216 20.32 16.27 -13.81
C GLU A 216 21.09 17.35 -14.58
N ARG A 217 20.57 18.58 -14.61
CA ARG A 217 21.24 19.72 -15.29
C ARG A 217 22.52 20.16 -14.59
N SER A 218 22.57 20.10 -13.26
CA SER A 218 23.73 20.54 -12.49
C SER A 218 24.77 19.43 -12.28
N GLY A 219 24.52 18.20 -12.75
CA GLY A 219 25.35 17.03 -12.44
C GLY A 219 25.38 16.68 -10.94
N ALA A 220 24.43 17.19 -10.16
CA ALA A 220 24.35 16.95 -8.72
C ALA A 220 23.47 15.74 -8.44
N ALA A 221 23.65 15.10 -7.29
CA ALA A 221 22.70 14.09 -6.83
C ALA A 221 21.34 14.76 -6.57
N ALA A 222 20.26 14.15 -7.05
CA ALA A 222 18.90 14.61 -6.74
C ALA A 222 18.70 14.61 -5.22
N PRO A 223 17.97 15.61 -4.67
CA PRO A 223 17.68 15.62 -3.24
C PRO A 223 16.95 14.33 -2.87
N ARG A 224 17.46 13.64 -1.85
CA ARG A 224 16.91 12.35 -1.38
C ARG A 224 15.45 12.47 -0.96
N LYS A 225 15.04 13.62 -0.43
CA LYS A 225 13.66 13.88 -0.02
C LYS A 225 13.36 15.37 -0.05
N ILE A 226 12.19 15.72 -0.58
CA ILE A 226 11.68 17.10 -0.51
C ILE A 226 10.68 17.17 0.63
N VAL A 227 11.10 17.79 1.72
CA VAL A 227 10.27 17.91 2.93
C VAL A 227 9.35 19.14 2.81
N TRP A 228 9.90 20.27 2.38
CA TRP A 228 9.20 21.56 2.43
C TRP A 228 8.78 22.07 1.06
N GLY A 229 7.56 22.62 0.98
CA GLY A 229 7.10 23.40 -0.17
C GLY A 229 5.65 23.84 -0.08
N ARG A 230 5.13 24.38 -1.20
CA ARG A 230 3.81 25.02 -1.27
C ARG A 230 2.66 24.09 -0.86
N TRP A 231 2.77 22.79 -1.15
CA TRP A 231 1.75 21.79 -0.82
C TRP A 231 1.47 21.70 0.69
N LEU A 232 2.46 21.97 1.56
CA LEU A 232 2.27 21.97 3.01
C LEU A 232 1.32 23.09 3.46
N TRP A 233 1.53 24.30 2.96
CA TRP A 233 0.66 25.42 3.29
C TRP A 233 -0.72 25.28 2.66
N LEU A 234 -0.78 24.74 1.44
CA LEU A 234 -2.03 24.41 0.77
C LEU A 234 -2.86 23.43 1.59
N GLN A 235 -2.26 22.33 2.06
CA GLN A 235 -2.99 21.33 2.84
C GLN A 235 -3.44 21.86 4.20
N VAL A 236 -2.57 22.59 4.94
CA VAL A 236 -2.97 23.21 6.23
C VAL A 236 -4.15 24.14 6.02
N TYR A 237 -4.05 25.07 5.08
CA TYR A 237 -5.11 26.06 4.85
C TYR A 237 -6.41 25.39 4.39
N ALA A 238 -6.35 24.49 3.41
CA ALA A 238 -7.54 23.84 2.85
C ALA A 238 -8.25 22.97 3.89
N LEU A 239 -7.51 22.19 4.68
CA LEU A 239 -8.08 21.31 5.71
C LEU A 239 -8.61 22.10 6.91
N SER A 240 -7.89 23.14 7.39
CA SER A 240 -8.39 24.01 8.46
C SER A 240 -9.70 24.69 8.05
N ARG A 241 -9.76 25.24 6.84
CA ARG A 241 -10.96 25.92 6.34
C ARG A 241 -12.14 24.96 6.17
N LEU A 242 -11.87 23.73 5.74
CA LEU A 242 -12.90 22.70 5.64
C LEU A 242 -13.41 22.30 7.04
N ALA A 243 -12.49 22.10 7.99
CA ALA A 243 -12.84 21.79 9.38
C ALA A 243 -13.67 22.91 10.03
N GLU A 244 -13.32 24.18 9.84
CA GLU A 244 -14.09 25.33 10.33
C GLU A 244 -15.52 25.36 9.80
N ARG A 245 -15.72 25.01 8.52
CA ARG A 245 -17.05 24.95 7.89
C ARG A 245 -17.86 23.75 8.36
N THR A 246 -17.20 22.64 8.67
CA THR A 246 -17.88 21.42 9.12
C THR A 246 -18.19 21.46 10.61
N ARG A 247 -17.36 22.11 11.44
CA ARG A 247 -17.49 22.14 12.91
C ARG A 247 -18.88 22.52 13.45
N PRO A 248 -19.64 23.49 12.88
CA PRO A 248 -20.98 23.82 13.38
C PRO A 248 -22.00 22.70 13.20
N HIS A 249 -21.78 21.80 12.24
CA HIS A 249 -22.69 20.73 11.89
C HIS A 249 -22.19 19.37 12.38
N ASP A 250 -20.88 19.18 12.48
CA ASP A 250 -20.24 17.93 12.86
C ASP A 250 -18.85 18.19 13.46
N ALA A 251 -18.79 18.28 14.78
CA ALA A 251 -17.55 18.50 15.50
C ALA A 251 -16.56 17.33 15.35
N ALA A 252 -17.07 16.10 15.19
CA ALA A 252 -16.25 14.91 15.05
C ALA A 252 -15.57 14.84 13.66
N ALA A 253 -16.27 15.20 12.57
CA ALA A 253 -15.63 15.36 11.27
C ALA A 253 -14.58 16.45 11.28
N ALA A 254 -14.89 17.59 11.91
CA ALA A 254 -13.96 18.70 11.97
C ALA A 254 -12.66 18.27 12.68
N GLU A 255 -12.76 17.53 13.77
CA GLU A 255 -11.58 17.00 14.46
C GLU A 255 -10.85 15.94 13.61
N ALA A 256 -11.56 15.07 12.91
CA ALA A 256 -10.96 14.10 11.99
C ALA A 256 -10.24 14.77 10.79
N LEU A 257 -10.72 15.90 10.30
CA LEU A 257 -10.03 16.72 9.29
C LEU A 257 -8.75 17.36 9.84
N LEU A 258 -8.79 17.85 11.08
CA LEU A 258 -7.61 18.37 11.77
C LEU A 258 -6.61 17.26 12.10
N GLU A 259 -7.09 16.06 12.40
CA GLU A 259 -6.25 14.88 12.57
C GLU A 259 -5.53 14.50 11.27
N LEU A 260 -6.25 14.46 10.15
CA LEU A 260 -5.63 14.28 8.84
C LEU A 260 -4.55 15.34 8.58
N GLN A 261 -4.84 16.61 8.87
CA GLN A 261 -3.86 17.70 8.74
C GLN A 261 -2.62 17.48 9.61
N ARG A 262 -2.78 17.04 10.86
CA ARG A 262 -1.66 16.73 11.76
C ARG A 262 -0.82 15.59 11.22
N ARG A 263 -1.44 14.52 10.70
CA ARG A 263 -0.73 13.38 10.07
C ARG A 263 0.06 13.81 8.84
N LEU A 264 -0.51 14.69 8.00
CA LEU A 264 0.19 15.24 6.83
C LEU A 264 1.34 16.18 7.22
N SER A 265 1.20 16.90 8.33
CA SER A 265 2.21 17.80 8.87
C SER A 265 3.25 17.09 9.75
N ALA A 266 3.11 15.78 10.01
CA ALA A 266 3.93 15.07 10.96
C ALA A 266 5.36 14.87 10.45
N GLY A 267 6.34 15.22 11.28
CA GLY A 267 7.77 14.98 11.09
C GLY A 267 8.22 15.23 9.65
N ASP A 268 8.48 14.12 8.97
CA ASP A 268 9.11 14.05 7.66
C ASP A 268 8.08 13.89 6.51
N HIS A 269 6.80 14.19 6.77
CA HIS A 269 5.66 14.16 5.86
C HIS A 269 5.46 12.82 5.10
N PRO A 270 5.47 11.66 5.77
CA PRO A 270 5.47 10.35 5.10
C PRO A 270 4.21 10.08 4.25
N LEU A 271 3.09 10.72 4.58
CA LEU A 271 1.82 10.49 3.89
C LEU A 271 1.62 11.38 2.64
N ILE A 272 2.32 12.52 2.53
CA ILE A 272 2.18 13.46 1.41
C ILE A 272 2.45 12.81 0.03
N PRO A 273 3.52 12.01 -0.17
CA PRO A 273 3.78 11.34 -1.43
C PRO A 273 2.64 10.41 -1.88
N HIS A 274 1.91 9.88 -0.91
CA HIS A 274 0.87 8.86 -1.10
C HIS A 274 -0.54 9.43 -1.18
N LEU A 275 -0.74 10.74 -1.02
CA LEU A 275 -2.08 11.35 -1.04
C LEU A 275 -2.86 11.13 -2.33
N GLY A 276 -2.17 11.06 -3.48
CA GLY A 276 -2.80 10.76 -4.76
C GLY A 276 -3.40 9.34 -4.80
N LEU A 277 -2.70 8.38 -4.18
CA LEU A 277 -3.20 7.02 -4.01
C LEU A 277 -4.39 6.99 -3.06
N VAL A 278 -4.30 7.67 -1.91
CA VAL A 278 -5.40 7.76 -0.93
C VAL A 278 -6.66 8.29 -1.60
N ALA A 279 -6.55 9.40 -2.34
CA ALA A 279 -7.68 10.01 -3.04
C ALA A 279 -8.33 9.04 -4.04
N ARG A 280 -7.52 8.38 -4.88
CA ARG A 280 -8.02 7.44 -5.90
C ARG A 280 -8.62 6.18 -5.28
N TRP A 281 -8.02 5.66 -4.22
CA TRP A 281 -8.54 4.51 -3.50
C TRP A 281 -9.91 4.83 -2.88
N VAL A 282 -10.03 5.97 -2.18
CA VAL A 282 -11.32 6.38 -1.59
C VAL A 282 -12.36 6.64 -2.67
N GLU A 283 -11.99 7.24 -3.81
CA GLU A 283 -12.91 7.42 -4.92
C GLU A 283 -13.50 6.10 -5.43
N LEU A 284 -12.68 5.05 -5.56
CA LEU A 284 -13.14 3.70 -5.93
C LEU A 284 -14.11 3.12 -4.88
N LEU A 285 -13.77 3.23 -3.60
CA LEU A 285 -14.65 2.77 -2.50
C LEU A 285 -16.01 3.49 -2.48
N LEU A 286 -16.06 4.76 -2.91
CA LEU A 286 -17.30 5.52 -2.98
C LEU A 286 -18.17 5.14 -4.19
N ARG A 287 -17.59 4.58 -5.25
CA ARG A 287 -18.31 4.15 -6.46
C ARG A 287 -19.03 2.82 -6.26
N GLU A 288 -18.44 1.87 -5.57
CA GLU A 288 -19.08 0.57 -5.29
C GLU A 288 -20.43 0.71 -4.57
N ARG A 289 -20.53 1.70 -3.67
CA ARG A 289 -21.77 1.93 -2.92
C ARG A 289 -22.89 2.56 -3.76
N SER A 290 -22.59 3.29 -4.83
CA SER A 290 -23.62 3.79 -5.73
C SER A 290 -24.24 2.69 -6.58
N ASP A 291 -23.47 1.65 -6.91
CA ASP A 291 -23.95 0.53 -7.73
C ASP A 291 -24.76 -0.48 -6.90
N ASP A 292 -24.44 -0.68 -5.61
CA ASP A 292 -25.23 -1.50 -4.68
C ASP A 292 -26.54 -0.84 -4.21
N GLY A 293 -26.69 0.47 -4.37
CA GLY A 293 -27.92 1.21 -4.02
C GLY A 293 -29.01 1.21 -5.11
N GLY A 294 -28.76 0.53 -6.23
CA GLY A 294 -29.60 0.55 -7.43
C GLY A 294 -30.22 -0.80 -7.83
N ARG A 295 -30.28 -1.80 -6.93
CA ARG A 295 -30.96 -3.08 -7.16
C ARG A 295 -32.04 -3.35 -6.13
#